data_AF-A0A8T3WNM7-F1
#
_entry.id   AF-A0A8T3WNM7-F1
#
_cell.length_a   1.000
_cell.length_b   1.000
_cell.length_c   1.000
_cell.angle_alpha   90.00
_cell.angle_beta   90.00
_cell.angle_gamma   90.00
#
_symmetry.space_group_name_H-M   'P 1'
#
loop_
_entity.id
_entity.type
_entity.pdbx_description
1 polymer ?
#
loop_
_entity_poly.entity_id
_entity_poly.type
_entity_poly.pdbx_seq_one_letter_code
_entity_poly.pdbx_strand_id
1 'polypeptide(L)' 'MPICSFCGIQYEWPRGLTLVSSTDGRITYFCSSKCRRNAALGRDKKKVRWVVRKKEEIIYSE' A
#
# COMPACT_ATOMS: atom_id res chain seq x y z
N MET A 1 1.05 -9.92 8.26
CA MET A 1 0.71 -9.74 6.83
C MET A 1 1.29 -8.43 6.29
N PRO A 2 1.74 -8.36 5.03
CA PRO A 2 2.14 -7.09 4.41
C PRO A 2 0.97 -6.12 4.22
N ILE A 3 1.24 -4.82 4.40
CA ILE A 3 0.29 -3.73 4.21
C ILE A 3 0.70 -2.96 2.96
N CYS A 4 -0.25 -2.75 2.03
CA CYS A 4 0.06 -2.00 0.81
C CYS A 4 0.30 -0.51 1.11
N SER A 5 1.44 0.03 0.67
CA SER A 5 1.83 1.43 0.91
C SER A 5 0.90 2.45 0.22
N PHE A 6 0.16 2.03 -0.81
CA PHE A 6 -0.79 2.88 -1.55
C PHE A 6 -2.20 2.84 -0.97
N CYS A 7 -2.83 1.66 -0.93
CA CYS A 7 -4.23 1.55 -0.51
C CYS A 7 -4.44 1.25 0.99
N GLY A 8 -3.38 0.90 1.73
CA GLY A 8 -3.47 0.61 3.17
C GLY A 8 -4.16 -0.71 3.52
N ILE A 9 -4.51 -1.54 2.54
CA ILE A 9 -5.15 -2.84 2.77
C ILE A 9 -4.08 -3.86 3.16
N GLN A 10 -4.35 -4.60 4.25
CA GLN A 10 -3.59 -5.78 4.64
C GLN A 10 -3.95 -6.95 3.71
N TYR A 11 -2.95 -7.66 3.18
CA TYR A 11 -3.18 -8.78 2.26
C TYR A 11 -2.42 -10.03 2.70
N GLU A 12 -3.10 -11.17 2.68
CA GLU A 12 -2.63 -12.44 3.26
C GLU A 12 -1.70 -13.23 2.37
N TRP A 13 -2.03 -13.29 1.08
CA TRP A 13 -1.27 -14.02 0.09
C TRP A 13 -0.11 -13.17 -0.46
N PRO A 14 1.01 -13.76 -0.95
CA PRO A 14 2.01 -13.04 -1.73
C PRO A 14 1.43 -12.64 -3.09
N ARG A 15 0.55 -11.64 -3.10
CA ARG A 15 -0.02 -11.01 -4.29
C ARG A 15 0.59 -9.63 -4.44
N GLY A 16 1.07 -9.36 -5.64
CA GLY A 16 1.55 -8.03 -6.01
C GLY A 16 3.07 -7.96 -6.14
N LEU A 17 3.64 -6.80 -5.83
CA LEU A 17 5.04 -6.49 -6.13
C LEU A 17 5.66 -5.64 -5.02
N THR A 18 6.88 -6.02 -4.65
CA THR A 18 7.71 -5.29 -3.68
C THR A 18 8.77 -4.52 -4.45
N LEU A 19 8.77 -3.20 -4.33
CA LEU A 19 9.84 -2.35 -4.87
C LEU A 19 10.79 -2.00 -3.74
N VAL A 20 12.09 -2.20 -3.99
CA VAL A 20 13.16 -1.74 -3.11
C VAL A 20 13.78 -0.53 -3.80
N SER A 21 13.80 0.61 -3.10
CA SER A 21 14.50 1.79 -3.61
C SER A 21 16.00 1.56 -3.58
N SER A 22 16.66 1.67 -4.73
CA SER A 22 18.12 1.51 -4.84
C SER A 22 18.88 2.64 -4.14
N THR A 23 18.24 3.79 -3.88
CA THR A 23 18.89 4.95 -3.25
C THR A 23 18.86 4.87 -1.72
N ASP A 24 17.73 4.48 -1.14
CA ASP A 24 17.46 4.61 0.30
C ASP A 24 17.24 3.25 0.98
N GLY A 25 17.21 2.14 0.22
CA GLY A 25 16.81 0.81 0.71
C GLY A 25 15.33 0.71 1.12
N ARG A 26 14.52 1.76 0.90
CA ARG A 26 13.11 1.79 1.29
C ARG A 26 12.30 0.74 0.54
N ILE A 27 11.53 -0.05 1.28
CA ILE A 27 10.68 -1.10 0.74
C ILE A 27 9.25 -0.58 0.59
N THR A 28 8.71 -0.67 -0.63
CA THR A 28 7.33 -0.27 -0.95
C THR A 28 6.54 -1.49 -1.39
N TYR A 29 5.42 -1.75 -0.72
CA TYR A 29 4.56 -2.89 -0.98
C TYR A 29 3.34 -2.49 -1.80
N PHE A 30 3.11 -3.19 -2.92
CA PHE A 30 1.91 -3.04 -3.74
C PHE A 30 1.11 -4.32 -3.78
N CYS A 31 -0.17 -4.27 -3.39
CA CYS A 31 -1.06 -5.43 -3.47
C CYS A 31 -1.53 -5.77 -4.89
N SER A 32 -1.47 -4.81 -5.83
CA SER A 32 -1.96 -4.99 -7.21
C SER A 32 -1.34 -4.01 -8.21
N SER A 33 -1.47 -4.34 -9.51
CA SER A 33 -1.05 -3.45 -10.61
C SER A 33 -1.80 -2.11 -10.64
N LYS A 34 -3.01 -2.04 -10.04
CA LYS A 34 -3.79 -0.81 -9.90
C LYS A 34 -3.11 0.17 -8.93
N CYS A 35 -2.63 -0.33 -7.79
CA CYS A 35 -1.89 0.48 -6.81
C CYS A 35 -0.56 0.96 -7.38
N ARG A 36 0.18 0.08 -8.04
CA ARG A 36 1.47 0.41 -8.68
C ARG A 36 1.31 1.51 -9.73
N ARG A 37 0.34 1.37 -10.65
CA ARG A 37 0.10 2.36 -11.70
C ARG A 37 -0.33 3.72 -11.15
N ASN A 38 -1.19 3.75 -10.13
CA ASN A 38 -1.59 5.02 -9.53
C ASN A 38 -0.45 5.71 -8.77
N ALA A 39 0.44 4.93 -8.12
CA ALA A 39 1.64 5.47 -7.51
C ALA A 39 2.62 6.02 -8.57
N ALA A 40 2.82 5.31 -9.67
CA ALA A 40 3.66 5.75 -10.79
C ALA A 40 3.13 7.02 -11.49
N LEU A 41 1.81 7.22 -11.49
CA LEU A 41 1.16 8.44 -11.99
C LEU A 41 1.25 9.61 -11.00
N GLY A 42 1.94 9.45 -9.85
CA GLY A 42 2.06 10.51 -8.84
C GLY A 42 0.75 10.85 -8.13
N ARG A 43 -0.25 9.96 -8.16
CA ARG A 43 -1.52 10.24 -7.49
C ARG A 43 -1.37 10.16 -5.99
N ASP A 44 -1.78 11.22 -5.31
CA ASP A 44 -1.90 11.23 -3.85
C ASP A 44 -2.97 10.25 -3.40
N LYS A 45 -2.58 9.19 -2.69
CA LYS A 45 -3.52 8.23 -2.08
C LYS A 45 -4.63 8.90 -1.25
N LYS A 46 -4.34 10.07 -0.65
CA LYS A 46 -5.28 10.88 0.14
C LYS A 46 -6.40 11.51 -0.70
N LYS A 47 -6.15 11.77 -1.99
CA LYS A 47 -7.10 12.39 -2.93
C LYS A 47 -7.88 11.35 -3.75
N VAL A 48 -7.49 10.09 -3.67
CA VAL A 48 -8.09 9.01 -4.46
C VAL A 48 -9.27 8.40 -3.71
N ARG A 49 -10.50 8.67 -4.19
CA ARG A 49 -11.75 8.25 -3.54
C ARG A 49 -11.88 6.75 -3.26
N TRP A 50 -11.31 5.88 -4.11
CA TRP A 50 -11.39 4.43 -3.93
C TRP A 50 -10.38 3.88 -2.92
N VAL A 51 -9.38 4.68 -2.52
CA VAL A 51 -8.47 4.32 -1.45
C VAL A 51 -9.20 4.59 -0.14
N VAL A 52 -9.88 3.56 0.35
CA VAL A 52 -10.60 3.63 1.63
C VAL A 52 -9.56 3.76 2.74
N ARG A 53 -9.47 4.96 3.33
CA ARG A 53 -8.82 5.15 4.63
C ARG A 53 -9.72 4.48 5.67
N LYS A 54 -9.49 3.21 5.98
CA LYS A 54 -10.00 2.66 7.25
C LYS A 54 -9.18 3.33 8.36
N LYS A 55 -9.82 4.21 9.13
CA LYS A 55 -9.22 4.92 10.27
C LYS A 55 -9.20 4.04 11.54
N GLU A 56 -9.79 2.87 11.48
CA GLU A 56 -9.84 1.85 12.54
C GLU A 56 -9.28 0.57 11.89
N GLU A 57 -8.22 -0.07 12.37
CA GLU A 57 -8.13 -0.75 13.67
C GLU A 57 -6.71 -0.63 14.25
N ILE A 58 -6.52 0.27 15.22
CA ILE A 58 -5.43 0.17 16.23
C ILE A 58 -6.09 -0.29 17.53
N ILE A 59 -6.83 -1.40 17.50
CA ILE A 59 -7.40 -2.00 18.72
C ILE A 59 -7.55 -3.50 18.43
N TYR A 60 -6.52 -4.28 18.67
CA TYR A 60 -6.55 -5.70 19.12
C TYR A 60 -5.12 -6.22 19.13
N SER A 61 -4.36 -5.76 20.11
CA SER A 61 -3.42 -6.60 20.85
C SER A 61 -3.19 -5.88 22.18
N GLU A 62 -4.10 -6.14 23.12
CA GLU A 62 -3.67 -6.31 24.51
C GLU A 62 -2.70 -7.50 24.59
#